data_AF-A0A2R6KB04-F1
#
_entry.id   AF-A0A2R6KB04-F1
#
_cell.length_a   1.000
_cell.length_b   1.000
_cell.length_c   1.000
_cell.angle_alpha   90.00
_cell.angle_beta   90.00
_cell.angle_gamma   90.00
#
_symmetry.space_group_name_H-M   'P 1'
#
loop_
_entity.id
_entity.type
_entity.pdbx_description
1 polymer ?
#
loop_
_entity_poly.entity_id
_entity_poly.type
_entity_poly.pdbx_seq_one_letter_code
_entity_poly.pdbx_strand_id
1 'polypeptide(L)' 'MIEEVSDCVEDVTTLDGDVSVRTYGIPSRRNDETLAGHPGPAAVFADEVHLRAFERAFDWTPHEPTRPDPRPNE' A
#
# COMPACT_ATOMS: atom_id res chain seq x y z
N MET A 1 -6.32 -12.69 13.02
CA MET A 1 -7.25 -11.58 12.75
C MET A 1 -6.50 -10.30 13.04
N ILE A 2 -6.53 -9.33 12.12
CA ILE A 2 -6.01 -7.98 12.36
C ILE A 2 -7.08 -7.23 13.16
N GLU A 3 -6.69 -6.52 14.21
CA GLU A 3 -7.61 -5.66 14.98
C GLU A 3 -7.47 -4.19 14.58
N GLU A 4 -6.25 -3.71 14.39
CA GLU A 4 -5.98 -2.32 14.07
C GLU A 4 -4.84 -2.20 13.06
N VAL A 5 -4.83 -1.09 12.34
CA VAL A 5 -3.72 -0.66 11.51
C VAL A 5 -3.13 0.58 12.16
N SER A 6 -1.94 0.45 12.74
CA SER A 6 -1.30 1.56 13.47
C SER A 6 -0.69 2.61 12.54
N ASP A 7 -0.28 2.20 11.35
CA ASP A 7 0.23 3.07 10.30
C ASP A 7 0.05 2.41 8.93
N CYS A 8 -0.18 3.23 7.92
CA CYS A 8 -0.28 2.85 6.51
C CYS A 8 0.38 3.93 5.66
N VAL A 9 1.33 3.53 4.82
CA VAL A 9 2.02 4.42 3.89
C VAL A 9 1.79 3.93 2.47
N GLU A 10 1.41 4.86 1.60
CA GLU A 10 0.91 4.56 0.27
C GLU A 10 1.51 5.51 -0.76
N ASP A 11 1.94 4.94 -1.89
CA ASP A 11 2.25 5.71 -3.09
C ASP A 11 1.13 5.50 -4.13
N VAL A 12 0.55 6.59 -4.62
CA VAL A 12 -0.41 6.57 -5.74
C VAL A 12 0.30 6.95 -7.03
N THR A 13 0.27 6.05 -8.01
CA THR A 13 0.94 6.17 -9.31
C THR A 13 0.03 5.74 -10.45
N THR A 14 0.49 5.89 -11.69
CA THR A 14 -0.15 5.30 -12.87
C THR A 14 0.65 4.10 -13.38
N LEU A 15 -0.04 3.03 -13.78
CA LEU A 15 0.51 1.84 -14.41
C LEU A 15 -0.35 1.49 -15.61
N ASP A 16 0.24 1.41 -16.81
CA ASP A 16 -0.48 1.12 -18.06
C ASP A 16 -1.69 2.06 -18.31
N GLY A 17 -1.64 3.29 -17.77
CA GLY A 17 -2.71 4.28 -17.88
C GLY A 17 -3.78 4.22 -16.78
N ASP A 18 -3.74 3.20 -15.92
CA ASP A 18 -4.66 3.03 -14.80
C ASP A 18 -4.03 3.47 -13.47
N VAL A 19 -4.87 3.80 -12.48
CA VAL A 19 -4.40 4.14 -11.13
C VAL A 19 -3.89 2.88 -10.43
N SER A 20 -2.69 2.97 -9.85
CA SER A 20 -2.06 1.92 -9.06
C SER A 20 -1.62 2.46 -7.70
N VAL A 21 -1.88 1.69 -6.65
CA VAL A 21 -1.53 2.03 -5.27
C VAL A 21 -0.59 0.96 -4.71
N ARG A 22 0.52 1.40 -4.13
CA ARG A 22 1.44 0.52 -3.40
C ARG A 22 1.40 0.85 -1.92
N THR A 23 0.86 -0.08 -1.14
CA THR A 23 0.64 0.09 0.31
C THR A 23 1.67 -0.68 1.13
N TYR A 24 2.12 -0.09 2.23
CA TYR A 24 2.78 -0.77 3.34
C TYR A 24 2.01 -0.48 4.62
N GLY A 25 1.77 -1.51 5.43
CA GLY A 25 0.99 -1.38 6.66
C GLY A 25 1.72 -1.95 7.87
N ILE A 26 1.38 -1.41 9.03
CA ILE A 26 1.80 -1.90 10.35
C ILE A 26 0.56 -2.33 11.14
N PRO A 27 0.00 -3.52 10.87
CA PRO A 27 -1.16 -3.98 11.59
C PRO A 27 -0.81 -4.71 12.90
N SER A 28 -1.73 -4.64 13.86
CA SER A 28 -1.65 -5.37 15.11
C SER A 28 -2.69 -6.50 15.15
N ARG A 29 -2.33 -7.58 15.85
CA ARG A 29 -3.26 -8.66 16.21
C ARG A 29 -3.74 -8.47 17.64
N ARG A 30 -4.85 -9.13 17.98
CA ARG A 30 -5.46 -9.15 19.32
C ARG A 30 -4.52 -9.55 20.48
N ASN A 31 -3.44 -10.26 20.17
CA ASN A 31 -2.43 -10.68 21.13
C ASN A 31 -1.26 -9.69 21.23
N ASP A 32 -1.45 -8.43 20.81
CA ASP A 32 -0.47 -7.36 20.74
C ASP A 32 0.74 -7.64 19.81
N GLU A 33 0.66 -8.68 18.98
CA GLU A 33 1.68 -8.96 17.97
C GLU A 33 1.61 -7.91 16.85
N THR A 34 2.74 -7.27 16.58
CA THR A 34 2.91 -6.32 15.47
C THR A 34 3.42 -7.04 14.24
N LEU A 35 2.77 -6.83 13.10
CA LEU A 35 3.25 -7.24 11.79
C LEU A 35 3.68 -6.00 11.00
N ALA A 36 4.51 -6.18 9.98
CA ALA A 36 4.87 -5.10 9.06
C ALA A 36 5.18 -5.67 7.68
N GLY A 37 4.74 -4.98 6.62
CA GLY A 37 5.07 -5.36 5.25
C GLY A 37 4.06 -4.88 4.22
N HIS A 38 4.04 -5.57 3.08
CA HIS A 38 3.09 -5.33 2.00
C HIS A 38 1.81 -6.14 2.28
N PRO A 39 0.71 -5.50 2.71
CA PRO A 39 -0.51 -6.23 3.02
C PRO A 39 -1.18 -6.67 1.72
N GLY A 40 -1.69 -7.89 1.67
CA GLY A 40 -2.66 -8.28 0.65
C GLY A 40 -4.02 -7.59 0.83
N PRO A 41 -5.03 -7.95 0.03
CA PRO A 41 -6.38 -7.41 0.16
C PRO A 41 -6.93 -7.58 1.59
N ALA A 42 -7.50 -6.50 2.14
CA ALA A 42 -8.10 -6.49 3.48
C ALA A 42 -9.46 -5.76 3.45
N ALA A 43 -10.39 -6.24 4.27
CA ALA A 43 -11.65 -5.53 4.49
C ALA A 43 -11.42 -4.42 5.52
N VAL A 44 -11.85 -3.21 5.19
CA VAL A 44 -11.77 -2.05 6.08
C VAL A 44 -13.03 -1.98 6.94
N PHE A 45 -12.86 -1.81 8.26
CA PHE A 45 -13.95 -1.45 9.16
C PHE A 45 -14.13 0.06 9.23
N ALA A 46 -13.06 0.78 9.56
CA ALA A 46 -12.92 2.23 9.50
C ALA A 46 -11.47 2.56 9.14
N ASP A 47 -11.27 3.63 8.38
CA ASP A 47 -9.95 4.08 7.94
C ASP A 47 -9.96 5.61 7.73
N GLU A 48 -8.84 6.25 8.02
CA GLU A 48 -8.63 7.69 7.86
C GLU A 48 -7.28 7.91 7.16
N VAL A 49 -7.32 8.49 5.95
CA VAL A 49 -6.12 8.69 5.13
C VAL A 49 -5.80 10.17 4.96
N HIS A 50 -4.51 10.51 5.04
CA HIS A 50 -4.01 11.83 4.66
C HIS A 50 -3.41 11.77 3.26
N LEU A 51 -4.10 12.34 2.28
CA LEU A 51 -3.65 12.37 0.89
C LEU A 51 -3.00 13.72 0.54
N ARG A 52 -1.86 13.65 -0.16
CA ARG A 52 -1.18 14.81 -0.73
C ARG A 52 -1.03 14.66 -2.23
N ALA A 53 -1.62 15.58 -2.98
CA ALA A 53 -1.44 15.64 -4.42
C ALA A 53 -0.08 16.27 -4.81
N PHE A 54 0.51 15.77 -5.88
CA PHE A 54 1.65 16.38 -6.57
C PHE A 54 1.18 17.14 -7.81
N GLU A 55 2.01 18.06 -8.31
CA GLU A 55 1.68 18.87 -9.51
C GLU A 55 1.52 18.04 -10.78
N ARG A 56 2.13 16.85 -10.83
CA ARG A 56 2.04 15.91 -11.96
C ARG A 56 1.85 14.48 -11.45
N ALA A 57 1.19 13.66 -12.26
CA ALA A 57 1.14 12.22 -12.05
C ALA A 57 2.53 11.59 -12.26
N PHE A 58 2.73 10.44 -11.63
CA PHE A 58 3.94 9.64 -11.76
C PHE A 58 3.60 8.30 -12.39
N ASP A 59 4.14 8.04 -13.58
CA ASP A 59 4.07 6.73 -14.22
C ASP A 59 5.10 5.79 -13.60
N TRP A 60 4.64 4.65 -13.14
CA TRP A 60 5.49 3.59 -12.64
C TRP A 60 6.10 2.81 -13.81
N THR A 61 7.41 2.55 -13.72
CA THR A 61 8.11 1.69 -14.68
C THR A 61 8.99 0.68 -13.94
N PRO A 62 9.08 -0.58 -14.40
CA PRO A 62 9.94 -1.58 -13.78
C PRO A 62 11.41 -1.13 -13.80
N HIS A 63 12.05 -1.19 -12.64
CA HIS A 63 13.49 -1.02 -12.55
C HIS A 63 14.19 -2.37 -12.71
N GLU A 64 14.89 -2.57 -13.82
CA GLU A 64 15.46 -3.87 -14.25
C GLU A 64 16.34 -4.59 -13.22
N PRO A 65 17.23 -3.91 -12.46
CA PRO A 65 18.07 -4.59 -11.47
C PRO A 65 17.27 -5.27 -10.35
N THR A 66 16.10 -4.74 -10.03
CA THR A 66 15.29 -5.18 -8.89
C THR A 66 14.02 -5.92 -9.32
N ARG A 67 13.58 -5.74 -10.58
CA ARG A 67 12.34 -6.29 -11.18
C ARG A 67 11.18 -6.43 -10.18
N PRO A 68 10.81 -5.38 -9.43
CA PRO A 68 9.71 -5.49 -8.49
C PRO A 68 8.41 -5.74 -9.26
N ASP A 69 7.57 -6.61 -8.73
CA ASP A 69 6.19 -6.77 -9.21
C ASP A 69 5.43 -5.47 -8.90
N PRO A 70 4.88 -4.77 -9.92
CA PRO A 70 4.07 -3.57 -9.69
C PRO A 70 2.75 -3.85 -8.99
N ARG A 71 2.29 -5.10 -8.98
CA ARG A 71 0.98 -5.50 -8.47
C ARG A 71 1.08 -6.74 -7.60
N PRO A 72 1.76 -6.69 -6.45
CA PRO A 72 2.01 -7.89 -5.65
C PRO A 72 0.74 -8.47 -5.01
N ASN A 73 -0.39 -7.76 -5.12
CA ASN A 73 -1.66 -8.04 -4.46
C ASN A 73 -2.83 -8.28 -5.43
N GLU A 74 -2.61 -8.16 -6.75
CA GLU A 74 -3.57 -8.56 -7.80
C GLU A 74 -3.24 -9.99 -8.27
#